data_AF-A0A3D1Q7N0-F1
#
_entry.id   AF-A0A3D1Q7N0-F1
#
_cell.length_a   1.000
_cell.length_b   1.000
_cell.length_c   1.000
_cell.angle_alpha   90.00
_cell.angle_beta   90.00
_cell.angle_gamma   90.00
#
_symmetry.space_group_name_H-M   'P 1'
#
loop_
_entity.id
_entity.type
_entity.pdbx_description
1 polymer ?
#
loop_
_entity_poly.entity_id
_entity_poly.type
_entity_poly.pdbx_seq_one_letter_code
_entity_poly.pdbx_strand_id
1 'polypeptide(L)'
;MCGIAGWIGWDDGYKYKQPIVEKMVKTMMHRGPDAQGIWVSSHAVLGHRRLVVVDPAGGAQPMRRQHRQKSGVITYNGELYNTAELRTELQSRGYRFQSRNSDTEALLLSYLEWGPDCVKRLNGIFAFAIWDENEQTLFMARDRMGVKPLFYSQKDDQFLFASELKALLANPLIRPQVDAAGLAEILVMGPGRTPGHGIFKGILELKPGHALLYSREGSKSGSYWQLH
;
A
#
# COMPACT_ATOMS: atom_id res chain seq x y z
N MET A 1 12.45 -6.85 4.65
CA MET A 1 11.58 -5.69 4.31
C MET A 1 10.27 -6.24 3.79
N CYS A 2 9.11 -5.89 4.33
CA CYS A 2 7.85 -6.45 3.82
C CYS A 2 7.58 -6.10 2.34
N GLY A 3 6.63 -6.81 1.73
CA GLY A 3 6.13 -6.53 0.38
C GLY A 3 4.61 -6.39 0.41
N ILE A 4 4.08 -5.35 -0.23
CA ILE A 4 2.64 -5.15 -0.36
C ILE A 4 2.24 -5.28 -1.84
N ALA A 5 1.03 -5.79 -2.09
CA ALA A 5 0.43 -5.82 -3.40
C ALA A 5 -1.09 -5.71 -3.29
N GLY A 6 -1.75 -5.30 -4.36
CA GLY A 6 -3.19 -5.39 -4.44
C GLY A 6 -3.73 -5.10 -5.82
N TRP A 7 -5.00 -5.45 -5.97
CA TRP A 7 -5.79 -5.26 -7.18
C TRP A 7 -7.19 -4.81 -6.80
N ILE A 8 -7.58 -3.62 -7.28
CA ILE A 8 -8.88 -2.97 -7.04
C ILE A 8 -9.58 -2.76 -8.37
N GLY A 9 -10.92 -2.74 -8.36
CA GLY A 9 -11.77 -2.39 -9.50
C GLY A 9 -13.19 -2.90 -9.33
N TRP A 10 -14.01 -2.74 -10.37
CA TRP A 10 -15.48 -2.81 -10.23
C TRP A 10 -16.18 -3.80 -11.16
N ASP A 11 -15.41 -4.64 -11.85
CA ASP A 11 -15.96 -5.77 -12.57
C ASP A 11 -16.43 -6.88 -11.59
N ASP A 12 -17.34 -7.73 -12.08
CA ASP A 12 -17.77 -8.90 -11.32
C ASP A 12 -16.63 -9.91 -11.23
N GLY A 13 -16.44 -10.50 -10.04
CA GLY A 13 -15.58 -11.67 -9.89
C GLY A 13 -14.18 -11.44 -9.32
N TYR A 14 -13.97 -10.46 -8.43
CA TYR A 14 -12.68 -10.27 -7.73
C TYR A 14 -12.18 -11.51 -6.96
N LYS A 15 -13.06 -12.43 -6.56
CA LYS A 15 -12.65 -13.76 -6.05
C LYS A 15 -11.74 -14.52 -7.03
N TYR A 16 -11.94 -14.38 -8.34
CA TYR A 16 -11.11 -15.01 -9.37
C TYR A 16 -9.76 -14.32 -9.58
N LYS A 17 -9.57 -13.11 -9.01
CA LYS A 17 -8.31 -12.37 -9.03
C LYS A 17 -7.37 -12.78 -7.90
N GLN A 18 -7.87 -13.47 -6.87
CA GLN A 18 -7.08 -13.98 -5.75
C GLN A 18 -5.83 -14.76 -6.21
N PRO A 19 -5.93 -15.77 -7.10
CA PRO A 19 -4.75 -16.55 -7.53
C PRO A 19 -3.71 -15.71 -8.27
N ILE A 20 -4.12 -14.60 -8.89
CA ILE A 20 -3.20 -13.69 -9.57
C ILE A 20 -2.46 -12.85 -8.52
N VAL A 21 -3.16 -12.28 -7.54
CA VAL A 21 -2.49 -11.52 -6.47
C VAL A 21 -1.57 -12.43 -5.64
N GLU A 22 -1.93 -13.70 -5.43
CA GLU A 22 -1.04 -14.70 -4.82
C GLU A 22 0.25 -14.88 -5.62
N LYS A 23 0.18 -14.94 -6.96
CA LYS A 23 1.37 -14.96 -7.82
C LYS A 23 2.19 -13.69 -7.67
N MET A 24 1.55 -12.51 -7.66
CA MET A 24 2.23 -11.22 -7.43
C MET A 24 2.98 -11.24 -6.09
N VAL A 25 2.31 -11.65 -5.01
CA VAL A 25 2.86 -11.79 -3.66
C VAL A 25 3.99 -12.81 -3.61
N LYS A 26 3.90 -13.94 -4.35
CA LYS A 26 4.96 -14.96 -4.43
C LYS A 26 6.27 -14.41 -4.99
N THR A 27 6.23 -13.50 -5.97
CA THR A 27 7.45 -12.86 -6.50
C THR A 27 8.23 -12.08 -5.43
N MET A 28 7.55 -11.62 -4.38
CA MET A 28 8.12 -10.84 -3.28
C MET A 28 8.52 -11.68 -2.06
N MET A 29 8.64 -13.02 -2.18
CA MET A 29 9.03 -13.88 -1.06
C MET A 29 10.35 -13.46 -0.40
N HIS A 30 11.35 -13.09 -1.19
CA HIS A 30 12.66 -12.61 -0.72
C HIS A 30 12.60 -11.37 0.21
N ARG A 31 11.49 -10.61 0.17
CA ARG A 31 11.27 -9.44 1.03
C ARG A 31 10.81 -9.85 2.43
N GLY A 32 9.86 -10.78 2.48
CA GLY A 32 9.23 -11.28 3.69
C GLY A 32 9.00 -12.79 3.62
N PRO A 33 10.01 -13.60 3.99
CA PRO A 33 9.92 -15.05 3.91
C PRO A 33 9.07 -15.66 5.04
N ASP A 34 8.87 -14.92 6.14
CA ASP A 34 8.33 -15.48 7.39
C ASP A 34 6.82 -15.69 7.36
N ALA A 35 6.08 -14.79 6.72
CA ALA A 35 4.63 -14.92 6.60
C ALA A 35 4.07 -14.28 5.32
N GLN A 36 2.89 -14.75 4.93
CA GLN A 36 2.10 -14.21 3.83
C GLN A 36 0.65 -14.07 4.25
N GLY A 37 -0.06 -13.15 3.62
CA GLY A 37 -1.50 -13.03 3.77
C GLY A 37 -2.15 -12.47 2.51
N ILE A 38 -3.40 -12.87 2.31
CA ILE A 38 -4.27 -12.41 1.24
C ILE A 38 -5.62 -12.09 1.87
N TRP A 39 -6.19 -10.96 1.48
CA TRP A 39 -7.54 -10.58 1.82
C TRP A 39 -8.32 -10.29 0.55
N VAL A 40 -9.59 -10.72 0.50
CA VAL A 40 -10.45 -10.65 -0.69
C VAL A 40 -11.79 -10.04 -0.29
N SER A 41 -12.31 -9.16 -1.14
CA SER A 41 -13.67 -8.63 -1.12
C SER A 41 -14.26 -8.58 -2.53
N SER A 42 -15.44 -7.98 -2.67
CA SER A 42 -16.13 -7.80 -3.94
C SER A 42 -15.37 -6.95 -4.95
N HIS A 43 -14.55 -5.99 -4.50
CA HIS A 43 -13.90 -4.99 -5.36
C HIS A 43 -12.40 -4.86 -5.13
N ALA A 44 -11.84 -5.59 -4.17
CA ALA A 44 -10.43 -5.49 -3.82
C ALA A 44 -9.85 -6.83 -3.38
N VAL A 45 -8.63 -7.10 -3.83
CA VAL A 45 -7.76 -8.15 -3.28
C VAL A 45 -6.48 -7.47 -2.80
N LEU A 46 -6.16 -7.63 -1.52
CA LEU A 46 -4.92 -7.12 -0.91
C LEU A 46 -4.02 -8.29 -0.54
N GLY A 47 -2.72 -8.10 -0.73
CA GLY A 47 -1.71 -9.10 -0.47
C GLY A 47 -0.52 -8.55 0.30
N HIS A 48 0.12 -9.43 1.06
CA HIS A 48 1.24 -9.07 1.93
C HIS A 48 2.29 -10.18 2.02
N ARG A 49 3.56 -9.78 2.06
CA ARG A 49 4.74 -10.56 2.47
C ARG A 49 5.36 -9.92 3.68
N ARG A 50 5.51 -10.67 4.76
CA ARG A 50 6.01 -10.14 6.03
C ARG A 50 7.41 -10.67 6.33
N LEU A 51 8.31 -9.75 6.66
CA LEU A 51 9.49 -10.06 7.45
C LEU A 51 9.13 -9.72 8.90
N VAL A 52 9.16 -10.70 9.79
CA VAL A 52 8.75 -10.54 11.18
C VAL A 52 9.88 -9.88 11.96
N VAL A 53 9.80 -8.55 12.11
CA VAL A 53 10.74 -7.76 12.92
C VAL A 53 10.11 -7.37 14.27
N VAL A 54 8.84 -6.95 14.26
CA VAL A 54 8.09 -6.48 15.44
C VAL A 54 6.77 -7.24 15.58
N ASP A 55 6.43 -7.66 16.80
CA ASP A 55 5.19 -8.33 17.22
C ASP A 55 4.73 -9.49 16.30
N PRO A 56 5.41 -10.66 16.36
CA PRO A 56 5.11 -11.81 15.52
C PRO A 56 3.62 -12.22 15.49
N ALA A 57 2.94 -12.16 16.65
CA ALA A 57 1.57 -12.62 16.81
C ALA A 57 0.52 -11.54 16.47
N GLY A 58 0.78 -10.26 16.77
CA GLY A 58 -0.19 -9.16 16.58
C GLY A 58 -0.12 -8.44 15.22
N GLY A 59 0.90 -8.73 14.41
CA GLY A 59 1.20 -8.00 13.16
C GLY A 59 0.78 -8.70 11.86
N ALA A 60 -0.17 -9.64 11.88
CA ALA A 60 -0.63 -10.31 10.67
C ALA A 60 -1.29 -9.33 9.68
N GLN A 61 -0.98 -9.48 8.39
CA GLN A 61 -1.43 -8.58 7.33
C GLN A 61 -1.85 -9.36 6.07
N PRO A 62 -2.84 -8.89 5.28
CA PRO A 62 -3.58 -7.64 5.46
C PRO A 62 -4.41 -7.58 6.76
N MET A 63 -4.37 -6.45 7.45
CA MET A 63 -5.00 -6.28 8.77
C MET A 63 -6.33 -5.55 8.63
N ARG A 64 -7.39 -6.08 9.26
CA ARG A 64 -8.71 -5.44 9.29
C ARG A 64 -9.02 -4.87 10.66
N ARG A 65 -9.59 -3.66 10.71
CA ARG A 65 -10.13 -3.04 11.91
C ARG A 65 -11.43 -2.33 11.62
N GLN A 66 -12.23 -2.16 12.67
CA GLN A 66 -13.48 -1.41 12.65
C GLN A 66 -13.56 -0.57 13.92
N HIS A 67 -14.03 0.67 13.79
CA HIS A 67 -14.37 1.54 14.89
C HIS A 67 -15.66 2.29 14.56
N ARG A 68 -16.72 2.04 15.34
CA ARG A 68 -18.07 2.54 15.06
C ARG A 68 -18.52 2.11 13.65
N GLN A 69 -18.90 3.06 12.79
CA GLN A 69 -19.32 2.83 11.41
C GLN A 69 -18.16 2.80 10.40
N LYS A 70 -16.92 3.06 10.86
CA LYS A 70 -15.75 3.10 9.98
C LYS A 70 -15.02 1.76 10.02
N SER A 71 -14.59 1.26 8.88
CA SER A 71 -13.83 0.02 8.77
C SER A 71 -12.77 0.13 7.68
N GLY A 72 -11.68 -0.61 7.83
CA GLY A 72 -10.64 -0.60 6.81
C GLY A 72 -9.76 -1.82 6.87
N VAL A 73 -9.16 -2.14 5.72
CA VAL A 73 -8.20 -3.23 5.56
C VAL A 73 -6.90 -2.67 5.01
N ILE A 74 -5.81 -2.89 5.74
CA ILE A 74 -4.48 -2.36 5.40
C ILE A 74 -3.52 -3.46 4.93
N THR A 75 -2.69 -3.13 3.95
CA THR A 75 -1.40 -3.77 3.73
C THR A 75 -0.31 -2.70 3.79
N TYR A 76 0.74 -2.95 4.56
CA TYR A 76 1.71 -1.95 4.98
C TYR A 76 3.14 -2.52 5.03
N ASN A 77 4.06 -1.82 4.40
CA ASN A 77 5.50 -2.06 4.49
C ASN A 77 6.14 -0.80 5.06
N GLY A 78 6.63 -0.86 6.30
CA GLY A 78 7.20 0.31 6.95
C GLY A 78 7.57 0.05 8.40
N GLU A 79 7.93 1.14 9.07
CA GLU A 79 8.08 1.25 10.51
C GLU A 79 7.63 2.66 10.95
N LEU A 80 6.71 2.74 11.92
CA LEU A 80 6.34 4.01 12.55
C LEU A 80 7.13 4.24 13.84
N TYR A 81 7.89 5.33 13.86
CA TYR A 81 8.71 5.75 15.00
C TYR A 81 7.87 6.39 16.11
N ASN A 82 6.70 6.96 15.79
CA ASN A 82 5.80 7.56 16.76
C ASN A 82 4.60 6.69 17.13
N THR A 83 4.76 5.36 17.08
CA THR A 83 3.68 4.41 17.41
C THR A 83 3.11 4.63 18.81
N ALA A 84 3.96 4.85 19.82
CA ALA A 84 3.50 5.06 21.21
C ALA A 84 2.63 6.32 21.35
N GLU A 85 3.04 7.42 20.73
CA GLU A 85 2.32 8.70 20.74
C GLU A 85 0.94 8.57 20.07
N LEU A 86 0.90 7.96 18.88
CA LEU A 86 -0.35 7.70 18.15
C LEU A 86 -1.29 6.81 18.96
N ARG A 87 -0.77 5.79 19.65
CA ARG A 87 -1.58 4.91 20.50
C ARG A 87 -2.23 5.69 21.63
N THR A 88 -1.47 6.53 22.34
CA THR A 88 -2.01 7.35 23.42
C THR A 88 -3.09 8.32 22.93
N GLU A 89 -2.87 8.99 21.79
CA GLU A 89 -3.87 9.91 21.22
C GLU A 89 -5.14 9.17 20.76
N LEU A 90 -5.00 8.01 20.13
CA LEU A 90 -6.16 7.22 19.69
C LEU A 90 -6.93 6.64 20.87
N GLN A 91 -6.24 6.20 21.93
CA GLN A 91 -6.88 5.71 23.16
C GLN A 91 -7.70 6.79 23.85
N SER A 92 -7.20 8.03 23.92
CA SER A 92 -7.96 9.15 24.50
C SER A 92 -9.21 9.51 23.68
N ARG A 93 -9.22 9.16 22.39
CA ARG A 93 -10.38 9.29 21.48
C ARG A 93 -11.33 8.08 21.52
N GLY A 94 -11.03 7.06 22.33
CA GLY A 94 -11.88 5.88 22.54
C GLY A 94 -11.55 4.67 21.68
N TYR A 95 -10.40 4.66 20.99
CA TYR A 95 -9.95 3.48 20.26
C TYR A 95 -9.35 2.42 21.19
N ARG A 96 -9.56 1.16 20.83
CA ARG A 96 -8.96 0.00 21.51
C ARG A 96 -8.01 -0.70 20.56
N PHE A 97 -6.85 -1.08 21.09
CA PHE A 97 -5.85 -1.84 20.37
C PHE A 97 -5.95 -3.32 20.72
N GLN A 98 -5.93 -4.19 19.71
CA GLN A 98 -5.93 -5.64 19.87
C GLN A 98 -4.50 -6.19 19.97
N SER A 99 -3.53 -5.51 19.33
CA SER A 99 -2.12 -5.84 19.41
C SER A 99 -1.44 -5.12 20.57
N ARG A 100 -0.34 -5.70 21.05
CA ARG A 100 0.47 -5.09 22.10
C ARG A 100 1.21 -3.86 21.56
N ASN A 101 1.98 -4.02 20.48
CA ASN A 101 2.88 -2.99 19.95
C ASN A 101 2.89 -2.91 18.40
N SER A 102 1.83 -3.33 17.70
CA SER A 102 1.80 -3.27 16.23
C SER A 102 1.64 -1.83 15.73
N ASP A 103 2.64 -1.34 14.99
CA ASP A 103 2.59 -0.07 14.28
C ASP A 103 1.55 -0.06 13.15
N THR A 104 1.34 -1.22 12.52
CA THR A 104 0.30 -1.43 11.49
C THR A 104 -1.08 -1.11 12.04
N GLU A 105 -1.36 -1.54 13.28
CA GLU A 105 -2.64 -1.25 13.94
C GLU A 105 -2.76 0.23 14.26
N ALA A 106 -1.70 0.88 14.75
CA ALA A 106 -1.69 2.32 14.99
C ALA A 106 -1.94 3.11 13.71
N LEU A 107 -1.34 2.73 12.60
CA LEU A 107 -1.55 3.35 11.29
C LEU A 107 -3.00 3.20 10.82
N LEU A 108 -3.54 1.98 10.84
CA LEU A 108 -4.92 1.74 10.38
C LEU A 108 -5.93 2.49 11.26
N LEU A 109 -5.78 2.46 12.58
CA LEU A 109 -6.67 3.21 13.47
C LEU A 109 -6.52 4.73 13.29
N SER A 110 -5.32 5.22 12.96
CA SER A 110 -5.10 6.63 12.59
C SER A 110 -5.90 7.01 11.34
N TYR A 111 -5.93 6.15 10.32
CA TYR A 111 -6.77 6.37 9.15
C TYR A 111 -8.26 6.31 9.49
N LEU A 112 -8.71 5.39 10.34
CA LEU A 112 -10.11 5.36 10.74
C LEU A 112 -10.52 6.64 11.51
N GLU A 113 -9.64 7.23 12.31
CA GLU A 113 -9.94 8.49 13.01
C GLU A 113 -9.91 9.69 12.05
N TRP A 114 -8.77 9.91 11.38
CA TRP A 114 -8.48 11.15 10.64
C TRP A 114 -8.63 11.05 9.12
N GLY A 115 -9.00 9.88 8.59
CA GLY A 115 -9.08 9.64 7.15
C GLY A 115 -7.73 9.86 6.44
N PRO A 116 -7.74 10.39 5.20
CA PRO A 116 -6.52 10.69 4.44
C PRO A 116 -5.53 11.62 5.15
N ASP A 117 -6.00 12.49 6.07
CA ASP A 117 -5.13 13.39 6.83
C ASP A 117 -4.24 12.68 7.86
N CYS A 118 -4.44 11.37 8.08
CA CYS A 118 -3.61 10.59 9.00
C CYS A 118 -2.11 10.69 8.67
N VAL A 119 -1.75 10.81 7.39
CA VAL A 119 -0.35 10.90 6.91
C VAL A 119 0.42 12.09 7.48
N LYS A 120 -0.28 13.16 7.88
CA LYS A 120 0.34 14.33 8.54
C LYS A 120 0.83 14.02 9.95
N ARG A 121 0.27 12.99 10.58
CA ARG A 121 0.59 12.55 11.95
C ARG A 121 1.59 11.39 11.97
N LEU A 122 1.86 10.75 10.83
CA LEU A 122 2.77 9.61 10.77
C LEU A 122 4.22 10.09 10.76
N ASN A 123 5.03 9.53 11.65
CA ASN A 123 6.49 9.68 11.64
C ASN A 123 7.11 8.29 11.46
N GLY A 124 7.83 8.09 10.36
CA GLY A 124 8.35 6.78 9.98
C GLY A 124 8.73 6.68 8.52
N ILE A 125 9.15 5.48 8.14
CA ILE A 125 9.37 5.08 6.75
C ILE A 125 8.28 4.10 6.36
N PHE A 126 7.56 4.33 5.27
CA PHE A 126 6.35 3.57 4.99
C PHE A 126 5.89 3.64 3.54
N ALA A 127 5.26 2.55 3.12
CA ALA A 127 4.36 2.47 2.00
C ALA A 127 3.17 1.63 2.46
N PHE A 128 1.95 2.14 2.28
CA PHE A 128 0.74 1.40 2.62
C PHE A 128 -0.38 1.60 1.61
N ALA A 129 -1.33 0.69 1.67
CA ALA A 129 -2.62 0.76 1.00
C ALA A 129 -3.71 0.35 1.99
N ILE A 130 -4.76 1.17 2.11
CA ILE A 130 -5.95 0.92 2.93
C ILE A 130 -7.15 0.88 1.99
N TRP A 131 -7.92 -0.20 2.08
CA TRP A 131 -9.20 -0.34 1.42
C TRP A 131 -10.32 -0.09 2.42
N ASP A 132 -11.23 0.82 2.10
CA ASP A 132 -12.49 1.03 2.81
C ASP A 132 -13.63 0.37 2.01
N GLU A 133 -14.25 -0.67 2.58
CA GLU A 133 -15.33 -1.41 1.92
C GLU A 133 -16.63 -0.61 1.82
N ASN A 134 -16.89 0.29 2.77
CA ASN A 134 -18.13 1.06 2.82
C ASN A 134 -18.11 2.16 1.76
N GLU A 135 -16.99 2.89 1.69
CA GLU A 135 -16.80 3.98 0.72
C GLU A 135 -16.30 3.46 -0.64
N GLN A 136 -15.91 2.18 -0.74
CA GLN A 136 -15.30 1.57 -1.92
C GLN A 136 -14.09 2.38 -2.43
N THR A 137 -13.23 2.79 -1.49
CA THR A 137 -12.04 3.61 -1.79
C THR A 137 -10.75 2.92 -1.38
N LEU A 138 -9.72 3.14 -2.20
CA LEU A 138 -8.34 2.79 -1.91
C LEU A 138 -7.56 4.05 -1.57
N PHE A 139 -7.02 4.12 -0.35
CA PHE A 139 -6.09 5.16 0.05
C PHE A 139 -4.68 4.59 0.17
N MET A 140 -3.73 5.16 -0.56
CA MET A 140 -2.32 4.80 -0.56
C MET A 140 -1.47 5.99 -0.15
N ALA A 141 -0.38 5.74 0.57
CA ALA A 141 0.61 6.77 0.83
C ALA A 141 2.01 6.20 0.90
N ARG A 142 2.98 7.04 0.55
CA ARG A 142 4.41 6.77 0.67
C ARG A 142 5.07 7.83 1.54
N ASP A 143 6.02 7.43 2.37
CA ASP A 143 6.71 8.31 3.31
C ASP A 143 7.40 9.49 2.65
N ARG A 144 7.74 10.50 3.48
CA ARG A 144 8.30 11.80 3.08
C ARG A 144 9.51 11.67 2.15
N MET A 145 10.37 10.68 2.42
CA MET A 145 11.61 10.46 1.66
C MET A 145 11.50 9.32 0.64
N GLY A 146 10.34 8.67 0.55
CA GLY A 146 10.10 7.56 -0.37
C GLY A 146 10.94 6.32 -0.08
N VAL A 147 11.29 6.06 1.18
CA VAL A 147 12.19 4.96 1.56
C VAL A 147 11.60 3.60 1.17
N LYS A 148 10.29 3.40 1.36
CA LYS A 148 9.63 2.15 0.96
C LYS A 148 9.06 2.29 -0.46
N PRO A 149 9.40 1.40 -1.40
CA PRO A 149 8.92 1.50 -2.77
C PRO A 149 7.43 1.17 -2.87
N LEU A 150 6.74 1.88 -3.77
CA LEU A 150 5.33 1.67 -4.07
C LEU A 150 5.06 2.05 -5.52
N PHE A 151 4.80 1.05 -6.35
CA PHE A 151 4.47 1.20 -7.76
C PHE A 151 3.00 0.89 -7.98
N TYR A 152 2.42 1.50 -9.00
CA TYR A 152 1.05 1.24 -9.39
C TYR A 152 0.86 1.33 -10.90
N SER A 153 -0.20 0.71 -11.38
CA SER A 153 -0.69 0.82 -12.75
C SER A 153 -2.20 0.99 -12.67
N GLN A 154 -2.70 1.98 -13.39
CA GLN A 154 -4.13 2.21 -13.54
C GLN A 154 -4.48 2.10 -15.01
N LYS A 155 -5.41 1.19 -15.34
CA LYS A 155 -5.92 1.03 -16.69
C LYS A 155 -7.39 0.70 -16.62
N ASP A 156 -8.21 1.46 -17.33
CA ASP A 156 -9.65 1.35 -17.29
C ASP A 156 -10.13 1.39 -15.82
N ASP A 157 -10.96 0.44 -15.43
CA ASP A 157 -11.50 0.25 -14.08
C ASP A 157 -10.63 -0.65 -13.18
N GLN A 158 -9.35 -0.79 -13.51
CA GLN A 158 -8.43 -1.70 -12.82
C GLN A 158 -7.26 -0.91 -12.25
N PHE A 159 -7.06 -1.05 -10.94
CA PHE A 159 -5.94 -0.46 -10.24
C PHE A 159 -5.10 -1.54 -9.58
N LEU A 160 -3.83 -1.60 -9.97
CA LEU A 160 -2.85 -2.55 -9.48
C LEU A 160 -1.76 -1.80 -8.74
N PHE A 161 -1.33 -2.29 -7.59
CA PHE A 161 -0.17 -1.75 -6.90
C PHE A 161 0.73 -2.85 -6.35
N ALA A 162 2.02 -2.56 -6.21
CA ALA A 162 2.95 -3.43 -5.51
C ALA A 162 4.22 -2.71 -5.05
N SER A 163 4.95 -3.31 -4.11
CA SER A 163 6.28 -2.83 -3.70
C SER A 163 7.36 -3.00 -4.77
N GLU A 164 7.16 -3.86 -5.77
CA GLU A 164 8.14 -4.15 -6.81
C GLU A 164 7.51 -4.26 -8.20
N LEU A 165 8.23 -3.81 -9.23
CA LEU A 165 7.82 -3.91 -10.63
C LEU A 165 7.50 -5.36 -11.02
N LYS A 166 8.32 -6.34 -10.60
CA LYS A 166 8.12 -7.76 -10.95
C LYS A 166 6.81 -8.35 -10.40
N ALA A 167 6.28 -7.80 -9.31
CA ALA A 167 4.99 -8.20 -8.80
C ALA A 167 3.86 -7.67 -9.71
N LEU A 168 3.96 -6.45 -10.22
CA LEU A 168 3.01 -5.93 -11.22
C LEU A 168 3.09 -6.72 -12.54
N LEU A 169 4.29 -7.08 -13.00
CA LEU A 169 4.49 -7.88 -14.21
C LEU A 169 3.94 -9.32 -14.11
N ALA A 170 3.72 -9.83 -12.90
CA ALA A 170 3.08 -11.13 -12.70
C ALA A 170 1.56 -11.08 -12.97
N ASN A 171 0.97 -9.89 -13.09
CA ASN A 171 -0.42 -9.71 -13.45
C ASN A 171 -0.60 -9.72 -14.98
N PRO A 172 -1.54 -10.52 -15.55
CA PRO A 172 -1.72 -10.64 -16.99
C PRO A 172 -2.22 -9.35 -17.68
N LEU A 173 -2.75 -8.37 -16.94
CA LEU A 173 -3.12 -7.07 -17.49
C LEU A 173 -1.90 -6.21 -17.83
N ILE A 174 -0.75 -6.50 -17.25
CA ILE A 174 0.48 -5.73 -17.44
C ILE A 174 1.34 -6.41 -18.50
N ARG A 175 1.59 -5.69 -19.60
CA ARG A 175 2.55 -6.13 -20.61
C ARG A 175 3.95 -5.62 -20.26
N PRO A 176 5.00 -6.45 -20.29
CA PRO A 176 6.37 -6.04 -20.00
C PRO A 176 6.96 -5.25 -21.19
N GLN A 177 6.49 -4.02 -21.40
CA GLN A 177 6.95 -3.13 -22.47
C GLN A 177 7.80 -2.00 -21.88
N VAL A 178 8.95 -1.74 -22.49
CA VAL A 178 9.81 -0.59 -22.19
C VAL A 178 9.77 0.33 -23.41
N ASP A 179 9.51 1.62 -23.19
CA ASP A 179 9.56 2.65 -24.22
C ASP A 179 10.80 3.54 -24.06
N ALA A 180 10.92 4.59 -24.89
CA ALA A 180 12.08 5.49 -24.83
C ALA A 180 12.26 6.14 -23.45
N ALA A 181 11.17 6.45 -22.73
CA ALA A 181 11.24 7.00 -21.38
C ALA A 181 11.76 5.94 -20.39
N GLY A 182 11.26 4.70 -20.48
CA GLY A 182 11.76 3.58 -19.69
C GLY A 182 13.24 3.27 -19.93
N LEU A 183 13.70 3.38 -21.19
CA LEU A 183 15.13 3.25 -21.52
C LEU A 183 15.96 4.39 -20.92
N ALA A 184 15.45 5.62 -20.94
CA ALA A 184 16.13 6.76 -20.31
C ALA A 184 16.25 6.59 -18.79
N GLU A 185 15.23 6.06 -18.11
CA GLU A 185 15.30 5.75 -16.67
C GLU A 185 16.43 4.76 -16.34
N ILE A 186 16.70 3.80 -17.23
CA ILE A 186 17.78 2.83 -17.04
C ILE A 186 19.15 3.44 -17.40
N LEU A 187 19.25 4.04 -18.59
CA LEU A 187 20.53 4.41 -19.19
C LEU A 187 21.06 5.78 -18.72
N VAL A 188 20.17 6.69 -18.34
CA VAL A 188 20.52 8.08 -17.97
C VAL A 188 20.42 8.28 -16.46
N MET A 189 19.33 7.81 -15.84
CA MET A 189 19.08 8.05 -14.41
C MET A 189 19.75 7.03 -13.49
N GLY A 190 20.17 5.87 -14.00
CA GLY A 190 20.73 4.79 -13.20
C GLY A 190 21.98 5.20 -12.40
N PRO A 191 22.11 4.81 -11.11
CA PRO A 191 21.24 3.90 -10.35
C PRO A 191 20.02 4.58 -9.68
N GLY A 192 19.85 5.89 -9.86
CA GLY A 192 18.69 6.64 -9.41
C GLY A 192 17.44 6.40 -10.26
N ARG A 193 16.34 7.09 -9.94
CA ARG A 193 15.08 7.07 -10.69
C ARG A 193 14.42 8.43 -10.62
N THR A 194 13.72 8.81 -11.68
CA THR A 194 12.88 10.01 -11.66
C THR A 194 11.65 9.76 -10.76
N PRO A 195 11.44 10.54 -9.68
CA PRO A 195 10.31 10.33 -8.80
C PRO A 195 8.98 10.38 -9.55
N GLY A 196 8.19 9.32 -9.44
CA GLY A 196 6.91 9.21 -10.14
C GLY A 196 6.93 8.29 -11.36
N HIS A 197 8.11 7.95 -11.87
CA HIS A 197 8.26 7.20 -13.10
C HIS A 197 8.56 5.72 -12.83
N GLY A 198 7.92 4.84 -13.60
CA GLY A 198 8.30 3.44 -13.70
C GLY A 198 9.09 3.17 -14.99
N ILE A 199 9.81 2.04 -15.00
CA ILE A 199 10.60 1.59 -16.16
C ILE A 199 9.69 1.00 -17.25
N PHE A 200 8.62 0.31 -16.84
CA PHE A 200 7.69 -0.33 -17.76
C PHE A 200 6.54 0.63 -18.09
N LYS A 201 6.15 0.65 -19.36
CA LYS A 201 5.06 1.48 -19.85
C LYS A 201 3.77 1.19 -19.07
N GLY A 202 3.12 2.26 -18.59
CA GLY A 202 1.89 2.18 -17.80
C GLY A 202 2.09 1.87 -16.32
N ILE A 203 3.34 1.65 -15.87
CA ILE A 203 3.67 1.55 -14.45
C ILE A 203 4.24 2.88 -13.98
N LEU A 204 3.67 3.41 -12.90
CA LEU A 204 4.11 4.63 -12.23
C LEU A 204 4.62 4.29 -10.82
N GLU A 205 5.41 5.19 -10.27
CA GLU A 205 5.83 5.13 -8.87
C GLU A 205 5.04 6.18 -8.06
N LEU A 206 4.57 5.85 -6.86
CA LEU A 206 4.02 6.89 -5.98
C LEU A 206 5.18 7.75 -5.48
N LYS A 207 5.11 9.06 -5.73
CA LYS A 207 6.17 10.01 -5.36
C LYS A 207 6.40 10.03 -3.84
N PRO A 208 7.64 10.32 -3.38
CA PRO A 208 7.90 10.62 -1.98
C PRO A 208 6.97 11.72 -1.44
N GLY A 209 6.49 11.58 -0.21
CA GLY A 209 5.60 12.57 0.42
C GLY A 209 4.24 12.74 -0.28
N HIS A 210 3.80 11.75 -1.07
CA HIS A 210 2.51 11.77 -1.75
C HIS A 210 1.56 10.69 -1.23
N ALA A 211 0.27 11.00 -1.35
CA ALA A 211 -0.83 10.08 -1.16
C ALA A 211 -1.70 10.02 -2.42
N LEU A 212 -2.36 8.89 -2.63
CA LEU A 212 -3.26 8.62 -3.73
C LEU A 212 -4.56 8.03 -3.20
N LEU A 213 -5.68 8.63 -3.59
CA LEU A 213 -7.02 8.12 -3.37
C LEU A 213 -7.58 7.61 -4.70
N TYR A 214 -8.12 6.40 -4.72
CA TYR A 214 -8.76 5.81 -5.89
C TYR A 214 -10.16 5.32 -5.54
N SER A 215 -11.14 5.68 -6.36
CA SER A 215 -12.55 5.30 -6.26
C SER A 215 -13.14 5.12 -7.66
N ARG A 216 -14.44 4.79 -7.75
CA ARG A 216 -15.17 4.70 -9.03
C ARG A 216 -15.11 5.99 -9.85
N GLU A 217 -14.89 7.12 -9.20
CA GLU A 217 -14.80 8.43 -9.84
C GLU A 217 -13.40 8.71 -10.43
N GLY A 218 -12.43 7.81 -10.19
CA GLY A 218 -11.06 7.91 -10.67
C GLY A 218 -10.03 8.03 -9.54
N SER A 219 -8.83 8.50 -9.89
CA SER A 219 -7.72 8.69 -8.96
C SER A 219 -7.42 10.16 -8.72
N LYS A 220 -7.14 10.50 -7.45
CA LYS A 220 -6.63 11.80 -7.02
C LYS A 220 -5.33 11.58 -6.28
N SER A 221 -4.25 12.20 -6.74
CA SER A 221 -2.94 12.14 -6.10
C SER A 221 -2.51 13.53 -5.67
N GLY A 222 -1.88 13.63 -4.51
CA GLY A 222 -1.45 14.91 -3.94
C GLY A 222 -0.26 14.75 -3.00
N SER A 223 0.56 15.79 -2.95
CA SER A 223 1.62 15.90 -1.97
C SER A 223 1.04 16.27 -0.61
N TYR A 224 1.41 15.51 0.43
CA TYR A 224 1.10 15.86 1.83
C TYR A 224 2.33 16.41 2.57
N TRP A 225 3.51 16.33 1.95
CA TRP A 225 4.77 16.83 2.48
C TRP A 225 5.71 17.24 1.35
N GLN A 226 6.39 18.39 1.52
CA GLN A 226 7.41 18.92 0.62
C GLN A 226 8.59 19.47 1.43
N LEU A 227 9.79 19.38 0.89
CA LEU A 227 10.95 20.06 1.42
C LEU A 227 10.93 21.51 0.90
N HIS A 228 10.95 22.48 1.81
CA HIS A 228 11.07 23.90 1.49
C HIS A 228 12.52 24.33 1.46
#